data_AF-K1LGQ5-F1
#
_entry.id   AF-K1LGQ5-F1
#
_cell.length_a   1.000
_cell.length_b   1.000
_cell.length_c   1.000
_cell.angle_alpha   90.00
_cell.angle_beta   90.00
_cell.angle_gamma   90.00
#
_symmetry.space_group_name_H-M   'P 1'
#
loop_
_entity.id
_entity.type
_entity.pdbx_description
1 polymer ?
#
loop_
_entity_poly.entity_id
_entity_poly.type
_entity_poly.pdbx_seq_one_letter_code
_entity_poly.pdbx_strand_id
1 'polypeptide(L)'
;MSYQDQYSLYDDTQIKIFELDAVSLPVRVEISMQRISSSNFFIENWYPIMDYNQKVRKAKLELKYPGIIGIRYKEQAINSPKSEVKDNRDNTLSWKLEDLKVLQVGTDEPIPVIEIAPQRFSLEGYTSNMDSWEGLAAFIAKLNHQKETLPLNFSEEVKQMVEGIESDYEKVSVLYNYLQKNYRYVAISLGIGGWMPRPATEVIATKYGECKALSTLMKGMLSAIGIESQYTLVFAGDDYRPLDREFPINQFNHAMLRVPLKEEVIWLECTNSFLPAGFSGDFTMNRDVLVVTEKGGFLDRTPDFREPAYNSIETIYDIELLGNGDARLKGLSKFSGFPSIDYFLLEERGQEKQKRDYLNRELGGGGVLIHNYTLEKSNEKEIPVTSISFDGIIQRFGQQTAKRIILPSHWKKLDPTMLPTGTLNWKEEYMIRSERTVELESNGSKIKIESEFYSYRLESILTTDGIKISNQLEVNLPTEASQEEKEKLVATINQEFLKHQLLLRKLD
;
A
#
# COMPACT_ATOMS: atom_id res chain seq x y z
N MET A 1 -10.91 -3.24 29.53
CA MET A 1 -9.64 -3.41 28.81
C MET A 1 -9.46 -2.17 27.94
N SER A 2 -8.29 -1.53 27.97
CA SER A 2 -7.95 -0.53 26.95
C SER A 2 -7.90 -1.27 25.62
N TYR A 3 -8.70 -0.81 24.65
CA TYR A 3 -8.51 -1.22 23.27
C TYR A 3 -7.24 -0.54 22.78
N GLN A 4 -6.42 -1.27 22.06
CA GLN A 4 -5.27 -0.72 21.35
C GLN A 4 -5.50 -1.18 19.92
N ASP A 5 -5.76 -0.24 19.00
CA ASP A 5 -5.78 -0.59 17.59
C ASP A 5 -4.39 -1.12 17.16
N GLN A 6 -4.29 -1.86 16.06
CA GLN A 6 -3.01 -2.45 15.62
C GLN A 6 -1.98 -1.38 15.15
N TYR A 7 -2.33 -0.10 15.20
CA TYR A 7 -1.58 0.99 14.57
C TYR A 7 -1.05 2.01 15.59
N SER A 8 -1.73 2.20 16.71
CA SER A 8 -1.51 3.23 17.71
C SER A 8 -0.78 2.65 18.92
N LEU A 9 0.28 3.33 19.36
CA LEU A 9 0.94 2.97 20.62
C LEU A 9 0.06 3.36 21.83
N TYR A 10 -0.68 4.46 21.69
CA TYR A 10 -1.67 4.93 22.66
C TYR A 10 -2.84 5.60 21.94
N ASP A 11 -4.05 5.16 22.28
CA ASP A 11 -5.34 5.79 21.92
C ASP A 11 -6.26 5.84 23.16
N ASP A 12 -7.35 6.61 23.08
CA ASP A 12 -8.32 6.82 24.18
C ASP A 12 -9.58 5.96 24.06
N THR A 13 -9.54 4.88 23.26
CA THR A 13 -10.69 4.02 23.00
C THR A 13 -11.06 3.16 24.21
N GLN A 14 -12.32 3.25 24.63
CA GLN A 14 -12.88 2.43 25.69
C GLN A 14 -13.99 1.53 25.14
N ILE A 15 -13.86 0.22 25.37
CA ILE A 15 -14.87 -0.76 25.00
C ILE A 15 -15.58 -1.26 26.25
N LYS A 16 -16.92 -1.18 26.22
CA LYS A 16 -17.78 -1.81 27.23
C LYS A 16 -18.40 -3.07 26.62
N ILE A 17 -18.12 -4.22 27.24
CA ILE A 17 -18.60 -5.52 26.79
C ILE A 17 -19.71 -5.99 27.74
N PHE A 18 -20.80 -6.51 27.17
CA PHE A 18 -21.83 -7.25 27.89
C PHE A 18 -21.80 -8.70 27.42
N GLU A 19 -21.50 -9.62 28.34
CA GLU A 19 -21.44 -11.06 28.08
C GLU A 19 -22.60 -11.75 28.82
N LEU A 20 -23.24 -12.70 28.15
CA LEU A 20 -24.42 -13.39 28.65
C LEU A 20 -24.08 -14.85 28.95
N ASP A 21 -23.85 -15.18 30.21
CA ASP A 21 -23.50 -16.54 30.65
C ASP A 21 -24.72 -17.36 31.09
N ALA A 22 -24.68 -18.67 30.80
CA ALA A 22 -25.57 -19.69 31.35
C ALA A 22 -27.09 -19.48 31.13
N VAL A 23 -27.49 -19.11 29.90
CA VAL A 23 -28.91 -18.93 29.56
C VAL A 23 -29.47 -20.07 28.69
N SER A 24 -30.61 -20.62 29.09
CA SER A 24 -31.36 -21.61 28.30
C SER A 24 -32.12 -20.94 27.14
N LEU A 25 -32.00 -21.48 25.94
CA LEU A 25 -32.64 -20.94 24.73
C LEU A 25 -34.10 -21.43 24.56
N PRO A 26 -35.00 -20.61 23.99
CA PRO A 26 -34.76 -19.26 23.46
C PRO A 26 -34.78 -18.17 24.56
N VAL A 27 -33.89 -17.17 24.43
CA VAL A 27 -33.84 -15.98 25.30
C VAL A 27 -34.16 -14.72 24.48
N ARG A 28 -34.76 -13.72 25.13
CA ARG A 28 -34.85 -12.35 24.63
C ARG A 28 -33.88 -11.45 25.39
N VAL A 29 -33.02 -10.74 24.68
CA VAL A 29 -32.10 -9.76 25.25
C VAL A 29 -32.54 -8.36 24.81
N GLU A 30 -32.61 -7.43 25.74
CA GLU A 30 -32.91 -6.02 25.48
C GLU A 30 -31.73 -5.17 25.93
N ILE A 31 -31.14 -4.42 25.01
CA ILE A 31 -29.95 -3.59 25.25
C ILE A 31 -30.33 -2.14 24.94
N SER A 32 -30.04 -1.23 25.87
CA SER A 32 -30.16 0.20 25.69
C SER A 32 -28.82 0.87 25.99
N MET A 33 -28.35 1.70 25.08
CA MET A 33 -27.10 2.42 25.20
C MET A 33 -27.34 3.91 24.93
N GLN A 34 -26.68 4.76 25.72
CA GLN A 34 -26.58 6.18 25.47
C GLN A 34 -25.10 6.55 25.38
N ARG A 35 -24.72 7.24 24.31
CA ARG A 35 -23.40 7.88 24.17
C ARG A 35 -23.58 9.39 24.23
N ILE A 36 -22.72 10.05 24.99
CA ILE A 36 -22.67 11.51 25.07
C ILE A 36 -21.29 11.91 24.54
N SER A 37 -21.28 12.87 23.63
CA SER A 37 -20.08 13.44 23.02
C SER A 37 -20.10 14.95 23.15
N SER A 38 -18.93 15.55 23.42
CA SER A 38 -18.72 17.00 23.36
C SER A 38 -18.58 17.52 21.91
N SER A 39 -18.49 16.59 20.95
CA SER A 39 -18.28 16.85 19.52
C SER A 39 -19.43 16.26 18.70
N ASN A 40 -19.88 17.00 17.69
CA ASN A 40 -20.78 16.50 16.65
C ASN A 40 -20.02 16.18 15.34
N PHE A 41 -18.70 16.15 15.35
CA PHE A 41 -17.89 15.77 14.18
C PHE A 41 -18.08 14.28 13.82
N PHE A 42 -18.25 13.42 14.82
CA PHE A 42 -18.35 11.96 14.67
C PHE A 42 -19.80 11.47 14.75
N ILE A 43 -20.69 12.01 13.91
CA ILE A 43 -22.04 11.45 13.81
C ILE A 43 -21.92 10.07 13.15
N GLU A 44 -22.36 9.02 13.84
CA GLU A 44 -22.28 7.66 13.34
C GLU A 44 -23.21 7.45 12.14
N ASN A 45 -22.70 6.77 11.12
CA ASN A 45 -23.53 6.22 10.05
C ASN A 45 -24.51 5.20 10.65
N TRP A 46 -25.74 5.21 10.15
CA TRP A 46 -26.77 4.30 10.63
C TRP A 46 -26.91 3.07 9.74
N TYR A 47 -26.58 1.91 10.31
CA TYR A 47 -26.78 0.60 9.71
C TYR A 47 -28.00 -0.06 10.36
N PRO A 48 -29.18 -0.11 9.71
CA PRO A 48 -30.36 -0.77 10.26
C PRO A 48 -30.18 -2.30 10.39
N ILE A 49 -29.19 -2.89 9.70
CA ILE A 49 -28.77 -4.28 9.84
C ILE A 49 -27.32 -4.25 10.34
N MET A 50 -27.12 -4.62 11.62
CA MET A 50 -25.80 -4.58 12.25
C MET A 50 -24.97 -5.85 12.00
N ASP A 51 -25.64 -6.99 11.83
CA ASP A 51 -25.00 -8.30 11.73
C ASP A 51 -25.55 -9.10 10.56
N TYR A 52 -24.68 -9.88 9.90
CA TYR A 52 -25.11 -10.89 8.93
C TYR A 52 -25.94 -11.98 9.61
N ASN A 53 -26.80 -12.63 8.82
CA ASN A 53 -27.70 -13.70 9.24
C ASN A 53 -28.72 -13.29 10.31
N GLN A 54 -28.96 -11.98 10.48
CA GLN A 54 -29.92 -11.42 11.43
C GLN A 54 -31.19 -10.94 10.72
N LYS A 55 -32.37 -11.33 11.22
CA LYS A 55 -33.66 -10.78 10.75
C LYS A 55 -34.04 -9.54 11.55
N VAL A 56 -34.05 -8.38 10.88
CA VAL A 56 -34.50 -7.13 11.47
C VAL A 56 -35.98 -6.90 11.16
N ARG A 57 -36.84 -7.04 12.18
CA ARG A 57 -38.29 -6.83 12.03
C ARG A 57 -38.67 -5.35 11.92
N LYS A 58 -38.00 -4.49 12.69
CA LYS A 58 -38.23 -3.04 12.73
C LYS A 58 -36.92 -2.32 13.01
N ALA A 59 -36.66 -1.23 12.30
CA ALA A 59 -35.56 -0.33 12.54
C ALA A 59 -36.05 1.12 12.44
N LYS A 60 -35.61 1.98 13.35
CA LYS A 60 -35.96 3.40 13.36
C LYS A 60 -34.71 4.24 13.63
N LEU A 61 -34.53 5.28 12.81
CA LEU A 61 -33.58 6.36 13.07
C LEU A 61 -34.37 7.65 13.31
N GLU A 62 -33.96 8.43 14.31
CA GLU A 62 -34.49 9.77 14.58
C GLU A 62 -33.31 10.71 14.87
N LEU A 63 -33.09 11.70 14.01
CA LEU A 63 -32.05 12.71 14.16
C LEU A 63 -32.70 14.03 14.55
N LYS A 64 -32.44 14.48 15.77
CA LYS A 64 -32.87 15.79 16.28
C LYS A 64 -31.66 16.71 16.36
N TYR A 65 -31.73 17.87 15.70
CA TYR A 65 -30.61 18.80 15.65
C TYR A 65 -31.07 20.25 15.54
N PRO A 66 -30.31 21.22 16.12
CA PRO A 66 -30.57 22.63 15.89
C PRO A 66 -30.38 22.99 14.41
N GLY A 67 -31.32 23.75 13.83
CA GLY A 67 -31.28 24.09 12.40
C GLY A 67 -29.99 24.78 11.95
N ILE A 68 -29.29 25.47 12.86
CA ILE A 68 -27.99 26.12 12.60
C ILE A 68 -26.86 25.12 12.32
N ILE A 69 -26.93 23.90 12.85
CA ILE A 69 -25.91 22.87 12.61
C ILE A 69 -25.96 22.42 11.15
N GLY A 70 -27.18 22.22 10.62
CA GLY A 70 -27.40 21.62 9.31
C GLY A 70 -26.93 20.16 9.27
N ILE A 71 -27.71 19.28 8.64
CA ILE A 71 -27.34 17.87 8.45
C ILE A 71 -27.45 17.54 6.97
N ARG A 72 -26.38 16.95 6.43
CA ARG A 72 -26.39 16.24 5.15
C ARG A 72 -26.48 14.75 5.44
N TYR A 73 -27.15 14.03 4.56
CA TYR A 73 -27.23 12.58 4.64
C TYR A 73 -27.24 11.98 3.24
N LYS A 74 -26.78 10.73 3.13
CA LYS A 74 -26.83 9.93 1.92
C LYS A 74 -27.45 8.58 2.24
N GLU A 75 -28.37 8.15 1.41
CA GLU A 75 -29.10 6.89 1.57
C GLU A 75 -28.58 5.87 0.57
N GLN A 76 -28.23 4.67 1.04
CA GLN A 76 -27.87 3.54 0.19
C GLN A 76 -28.71 2.34 0.59
N ALA A 77 -29.38 1.74 -0.40
CA ALA A 77 -30.29 0.59 -0.20
C ALA A 77 -31.37 0.82 0.88
N ILE A 78 -31.82 2.07 1.07
CA ILE A 78 -32.92 2.46 1.96
C ILE A 78 -34.20 2.64 1.15
N ASN A 79 -35.17 1.76 1.36
CA ASN A 79 -36.46 1.77 0.66
C ASN A 79 -37.60 2.23 1.59
N SER A 80 -37.46 3.42 2.18
CA SER A 80 -38.50 3.99 3.06
C SER A 80 -38.56 5.51 2.94
N PRO A 81 -39.76 6.12 2.93
CA PRO A 81 -39.87 7.57 2.89
C PRO A 81 -39.29 8.20 4.16
N LYS A 82 -38.43 9.20 3.97
CA LYS A 82 -38.01 10.11 5.04
C LYS A 82 -39.19 10.97 5.50
N SER A 83 -39.34 11.14 6.81
CA SER A 83 -40.17 12.22 7.37
C SER A 83 -39.29 13.34 7.93
N GLU A 84 -39.67 14.59 7.70
CA GLU A 84 -38.98 15.78 8.21
C GLU A 84 -39.97 16.71 8.91
N VAL A 85 -39.61 17.13 10.12
CA VAL A 85 -40.36 18.12 10.91
C VAL A 85 -39.41 19.26 11.24
N LYS A 86 -39.81 20.49 10.91
CA LYS A 86 -39.07 21.71 11.26
C LYS A 86 -39.85 22.47 12.32
N ASP A 87 -39.26 22.62 13.49
CA ASP A 87 -39.71 23.54 14.53
C ASP A 87 -38.76 24.76 14.54
N ASN A 88 -39.22 25.92 15.01
CA ASN A 88 -38.56 27.23 14.86
C ASN A 88 -37.05 27.26 15.15
N ARG A 89 -36.53 26.33 15.98
CA ARG A 89 -35.10 26.18 16.28
C ARG A 89 -34.52 24.81 15.94
N ASP A 90 -35.31 23.75 16.01
CA ASP A 90 -34.86 22.37 15.92
C ASP A 90 -35.53 21.64 14.75
N ASN A 91 -34.75 20.85 14.05
CA ASN A 91 -35.22 19.98 12.97
C ASN A 91 -35.18 18.53 13.43
N THR A 92 -36.14 17.73 12.97
CA THR A 92 -36.16 16.28 13.16
C THR A 92 -36.25 15.58 11.81
N LEU A 93 -35.31 14.68 11.54
CA LEU A 93 -35.38 13.71 10.44
C LEU A 93 -35.69 12.32 11.01
N SER A 94 -36.50 11.54 10.31
CA SER A 94 -36.78 10.16 10.75
C SER A 94 -36.97 9.20 9.58
N TRP A 95 -36.50 7.98 9.82
CA TRP A 95 -36.65 6.82 8.93
C TRP A 95 -37.25 5.67 9.73
N LYS A 96 -38.12 4.90 9.08
CA LYS A 96 -38.75 3.70 9.65
C LYS A 96 -38.68 2.59 8.61
N LEU A 97 -38.01 1.50 8.93
CA LEU A 97 -37.96 0.31 8.09
C LEU A 97 -38.61 -0.85 8.83
N GLU A 98 -39.33 -1.68 8.09
CA GLU A 98 -39.98 -2.87 8.60
C GLU A 98 -39.63 -4.06 7.72
N ASP A 99 -39.54 -5.24 8.35
CA ASP A 99 -39.34 -6.54 7.70
C ASP A 99 -38.15 -6.64 6.73
N LEU A 100 -36.98 -6.14 7.14
CA LEU A 100 -35.76 -6.15 6.30
C LEU A 100 -35.31 -7.56 5.93
N LYS A 101 -34.69 -7.70 4.75
CA LYS A 101 -34.08 -8.95 4.30
C LYS A 101 -32.93 -9.37 5.22
N VAL A 102 -32.67 -10.67 5.28
CA VAL A 102 -31.51 -11.23 5.98
C VAL A 102 -30.33 -11.22 5.02
N LEU A 103 -29.31 -10.41 5.32
CA LEU A 103 -28.06 -10.40 4.57
C LEU A 103 -27.20 -11.60 4.99
N GLN A 104 -26.60 -12.30 4.02
CA GLN A 104 -25.69 -13.41 4.31
C GLN A 104 -24.25 -12.99 4.05
N VAL A 105 -23.31 -13.69 4.69
CA VAL A 105 -21.88 -13.47 4.45
C VAL A 105 -21.56 -13.87 3.01
N GLY A 106 -20.82 -13.02 2.29
CA GLY A 106 -20.40 -13.28 0.92
C GLY A 106 -21.45 -13.00 -0.16
N THR A 107 -22.54 -12.30 0.17
CA THR A 107 -23.52 -11.84 -0.83
C THR A 107 -23.13 -10.47 -1.39
N ASP A 108 -23.44 -10.23 -2.66
CA ASP A 108 -23.33 -8.91 -3.30
C ASP A 108 -24.52 -7.98 -2.98
N GLU A 109 -25.41 -8.38 -2.06
CA GLU A 109 -26.52 -7.51 -1.66
C GLU A 109 -25.98 -6.25 -0.95
N PRO A 110 -26.39 -5.04 -1.38
CA PRO A 110 -25.91 -3.81 -0.78
C PRO A 110 -26.39 -3.70 0.66
N ILE A 111 -25.47 -3.36 1.57
CA ILE A 111 -25.78 -3.13 2.97
C ILE A 111 -26.57 -1.82 3.07
N PRO A 112 -27.80 -1.82 3.60
CA PRO A 112 -28.54 -0.59 3.83
C PRO A 112 -27.79 0.30 4.81
N VAL A 113 -27.60 1.57 4.45
CA VAL A 113 -26.92 2.54 5.31
C VAL A 113 -27.45 3.94 5.06
N ILE A 114 -27.49 4.75 6.13
CA ILE A 114 -27.63 6.19 6.04
C ILE A 114 -26.34 6.81 6.55
N GLU A 115 -25.58 7.41 5.64
CA GLU A 115 -24.40 8.20 5.99
C GLU A 115 -24.83 9.59 6.42
N ILE A 116 -24.23 10.11 7.49
CA ILE A 116 -24.69 11.35 8.12
C ILE A 116 -23.50 12.26 8.39
N ALA A 117 -23.59 13.50 7.91
CA ALA A 117 -22.55 14.50 8.12
C ALA A 117 -23.16 15.84 8.59
N PRO A 118 -22.62 16.47 9.65
CA PRO A 118 -23.01 17.82 10.00
C PRO A 118 -22.50 18.82 8.95
N GLN A 119 -23.24 19.89 8.67
CA GLN A 119 -22.69 20.99 7.89
C GLN A 119 -21.71 21.80 8.74
N ARG A 120 -22.11 22.15 9.97
CA ARG A 120 -21.27 22.82 10.97
C ARG A 120 -20.96 21.91 12.13
N PHE A 121 -19.70 21.86 12.54
CA PHE A 121 -19.27 21.00 13.63
C PHE A 121 -18.40 21.72 14.65
N SER A 122 -18.27 21.10 15.82
CA SER A 122 -17.28 21.40 16.84
C SER A 122 -16.50 20.12 17.15
N LEU A 123 -15.18 20.20 17.18
CA LEU A 123 -14.28 19.12 17.61
C LEU A 123 -13.29 19.70 18.63
N GLU A 124 -13.33 19.23 19.88
CA GLU A 124 -12.45 19.69 20.97
C GLU A 124 -12.41 21.23 21.11
N GLY A 125 -13.57 21.88 20.95
CA GLY A 125 -13.72 23.33 21.04
C GLY A 125 -13.42 24.10 19.74
N TYR A 126 -12.91 23.44 18.70
CA TYR A 126 -12.72 24.04 17.38
C TYR A 126 -13.97 23.89 16.53
N THR A 127 -14.55 25.02 16.13
CA THR A 127 -15.70 25.04 15.21
C THR A 127 -15.26 25.23 13.77
N SER A 128 -15.89 24.51 12.85
CA SER A 128 -15.76 24.69 11.39
C SER A 128 -16.98 24.14 10.65
N ASN A 129 -16.87 23.99 9.33
CA ASN A 129 -17.85 23.36 8.47
C ASN A 129 -17.21 22.23 7.63
N MET A 130 -18.04 21.28 7.19
CA MET A 130 -17.69 20.23 6.23
C MET A 130 -18.81 20.11 5.18
N ASP A 131 -19.39 21.23 4.75
CA ASP A 131 -20.36 21.23 3.65
C ASP A 131 -19.72 20.88 2.30
N SER A 132 -18.40 21.05 2.21
CA SER A 132 -17.53 20.86 1.07
C SER A 132 -16.18 20.27 1.51
N TRP A 133 -15.46 19.65 0.57
CA TRP A 133 -14.07 19.23 0.80
C TRP A 133 -13.16 20.42 1.11
N GLU A 134 -13.42 21.57 0.48
CA GLU A 134 -12.73 22.83 0.75
C GLU A 134 -12.88 23.25 2.21
N GLY A 135 -14.10 23.20 2.76
CA GLY A 135 -14.40 23.51 4.16
C GLY A 135 -13.74 22.56 5.16
N LEU A 136 -13.76 21.25 4.87
CA LEU A 136 -13.04 20.26 5.68
C LEU A 136 -11.53 20.52 5.66
N ALA A 137 -10.94 20.79 4.50
CA ALA A 137 -9.52 21.12 4.43
C ALA A 137 -9.18 22.45 5.12
N ALA A 138 -10.05 23.46 5.05
CA ALA A 138 -9.86 24.71 5.80
C ALA A 138 -9.83 24.48 7.32
N PHE A 139 -10.63 23.53 7.83
CA PHE A 139 -10.54 23.10 9.22
C PHE A 139 -9.16 22.49 9.54
N ILE A 140 -8.65 21.60 8.69
CA ILE A 140 -7.32 21.00 8.88
C ILE A 140 -6.22 22.07 8.81
N ALA A 141 -6.30 23.01 7.86
CA ALA A 141 -5.39 24.14 7.76
C ALA A 141 -5.37 24.97 9.06
N LYS A 142 -6.55 25.21 9.66
CA LYS A 142 -6.68 25.91 10.95
C LYS A 142 -6.00 25.15 12.09
N LEU A 143 -6.07 23.82 12.13
CA LEU A 143 -5.37 23.01 13.13
C LEU A 143 -3.85 23.02 12.92
N ASN A 144 -3.42 23.03 11.66
CA ASN A 144 -2.00 22.98 11.28
C ASN A 144 -1.30 24.35 11.35
N HIS A 145 -2.05 25.44 11.52
CA HIS A 145 -1.53 26.81 11.50
C HIS A 145 -0.33 26.98 12.45
N GLN A 146 0.80 27.43 11.89
CA GLN A 146 2.08 27.69 12.57
C GLN A 146 2.78 26.47 13.17
N LYS A 147 2.31 25.24 12.91
CA LYS A 147 2.91 24.01 13.44
C LYS A 147 4.18 23.61 12.69
N GLU A 148 4.39 24.10 11.49
CA GLU A 148 5.58 23.87 10.65
C GLU A 148 6.77 24.78 10.99
N THR A 149 6.60 25.76 11.88
CA THR A 149 7.64 26.74 12.21
C THR A 149 8.88 26.05 12.80
N LEU A 150 10.03 26.28 12.18
CA LEU A 150 11.32 25.74 12.63
C LEU A 150 12.07 26.71 13.56
N PRO A 151 12.83 26.22 14.56
CA PRO A 151 13.84 27.02 15.23
C PRO A 151 14.86 27.60 14.24
N LEU A 152 15.34 28.83 14.47
CA LEU A 152 16.27 29.50 13.55
C LEU A 152 17.54 28.68 13.29
N ASN A 153 18.14 28.09 14.32
CA ASN A 153 19.33 27.26 14.17
C ASN A 153 19.08 26.04 13.27
N PHE A 154 17.93 25.37 13.44
CA PHE A 154 17.58 24.22 12.62
C PHE A 154 17.25 24.62 11.18
N SER A 155 16.63 25.79 10.97
CA SER A 155 16.40 26.35 9.63
C SER A 155 17.71 26.60 8.87
N GLU A 156 18.73 27.13 9.56
CA GLU A 156 20.07 27.31 8.96
C GLU A 156 20.77 25.97 8.69
N GLU A 157 20.65 24.98 9.59
CA GLU A 157 21.14 23.61 9.34
C GLU A 157 20.49 23.01 8.08
N VAL A 158 19.18 23.16 7.93
CA VAL A 158 18.43 22.69 6.75
C VAL A 158 18.93 23.35 5.46
N LYS A 159 19.22 24.66 5.47
CA LYS A 159 19.79 25.36 4.31
C LYS A 159 21.20 24.86 3.98
N GLN A 160 22.02 24.61 5.00
CA GLN A 160 23.38 24.07 4.82
C GLN A 160 23.37 22.66 4.23
N MET A 161 22.39 21.81 4.59
CA MET A 161 22.26 20.45 4.04
C MET A 161 22.10 20.42 2.52
N VAL A 162 21.57 21.49 1.93
CA VAL A 162 21.28 21.58 0.50
C VAL A 162 22.14 22.61 -0.23
N GLU A 163 23.17 23.14 0.43
CA GLU A 163 24.07 24.12 -0.17
C GLU A 163 24.79 23.53 -1.38
N GLY A 164 24.79 24.26 -2.50
CA GLY A 164 25.38 23.82 -3.75
C GLY A 164 24.54 22.84 -4.58
N ILE A 165 23.37 22.41 -4.10
CA ILE A 165 22.43 21.58 -4.87
C ILE A 165 21.51 22.48 -5.71
N GLU A 166 21.47 22.27 -7.02
CA GLU A 166 20.64 23.07 -7.92
C GLU A 166 19.22 22.50 -8.07
N SER A 167 19.10 21.18 -8.23
CA SER A 167 17.85 20.48 -8.49
C SER A 167 16.93 20.47 -7.27
N ASP A 168 15.70 20.97 -7.43
CA ASP A 168 14.72 20.97 -6.34
C ASP A 168 14.34 19.54 -5.90
N TYR A 169 14.31 18.58 -6.83
CA TYR A 169 14.12 17.17 -6.50
C TYR A 169 15.24 16.63 -5.60
N GLU A 170 16.49 16.97 -5.90
CA GLU A 170 17.65 16.55 -5.09
C GLU A 170 17.61 17.18 -3.71
N LYS A 171 17.25 18.47 -3.59
CA LYS A 171 17.07 19.13 -2.29
C LYS A 171 16.00 18.44 -1.45
N VAL A 172 14.83 18.15 -2.06
CA VAL A 172 13.75 17.41 -1.39
C VAL A 172 14.26 16.04 -0.94
N SER A 173 14.95 15.32 -1.80
CA SER A 173 15.48 13.98 -1.52
C SER A 173 16.49 13.98 -0.37
N VAL A 174 17.38 14.97 -0.31
CA VAL A 174 18.34 15.11 0.81
C VAL A 174 17.61 15.34 2.13
N LEU A 175 16.67 16.28 2.16
CA LEU A 175 15.91 16.60 3.36
C LEU A 175 15.00 15.45 3.80
N TYR A 176 14.39 14.75 2.85
CA TYR A 176 13.56 13.58 3.12
C TYR A 176 14.38 12.42 3.70
N ASN A 177 15.55 12.13 3.11
CA ASN A 177 16.49 11.16 3.68
C ASN A 177 16.97 11.55 5.09
N TYR A 178 17.18 12.85 5.35
CA TYR A 178 17.51 13.33 6.68
C TYR A 178 16.37 13.08 7.66
N LEU A 179 15.13 13.37 7.29
CA LEU A 179 13.94 13.08 8.10
C LEU A 179 13.89 11.60 8.47
N GLN A 180 13.98 10.72 7.47
CA GLN A 180 13.89 9.25 7.64
C GLN A 180 14.95 8.69 8.60
N LYS A 181 16.18 9.20 8.53
CA LYS A 181 17.30 8.73 9.35
C LYS A 181 17.29 9.27 10.79
N ASN A 182 16.67 10.43 11.02
CA ASN A 182 16.80 11.15 12.29
C ASN A 182 15.52 11.19 13.13
N TYR A 183 14.38 10.78 12.58
CA TYR A 183 13.08 10.85 13.25
C TYR A 183 12.35 9.52 13.19
N ARG A 184 11.83 9.07 14.34
CA ARG A 184 11.08 7.81 14.42
C ARG A 184 9.58 8.04 14.32
N TYR A 185 8.90 7.19 13.56
CA TYR A 185 7.45 7.13 13.59
C TYR A 185 6.94 6.56 14.91
N VAL A 186 6.02 7.28 15.56
CA VAL A 186 5.28 6.82 16.75
C VAL A 186 3.85 7.33 16.66
N ALA A 187 2.90 6.41 16.51
CA ALA A 187 1.48 6.74 16.45
C ALA A 187 0.92 7.06 17.84
N ILE A 188 0.65 8.35 18.07
CA ILE A 188 0.00 8.87 19.28
C ILE A 188 -1.16 9.76 18.82
N SER A 189 -2.38 9.39 19.22
CA SER A 189 -3.61 10.09 18.86
C SER A 189 -4.49 10.26 20.09
N LEU A 190 -4.38 11.41 20.76
CA LEU A 190 -5.17 11.73 21.96
C LEU A 190 -5.97 13.01 21.73
N GLY A 191 -7.30 12.94 21.86
CA GLY A 191 -8.20 14.08 21.65
C GLY A 191 -7.92 14.83 20.34
N ILE A 192 -7.72 16.16 20.43
CA ILE A 192 -7.41 16.98 19.25
C ILE A 192 -6.07 16.62 18.60
N GLY A 193 -5.14 16.00 19.33
CA GLY A 193 -3.88 15.48 18.79
C GLY A 193 -4.05 14.33 17.80
N GLY A 194 -5.23 13.71 17.73
CA GLY A 194 -5.60 12.83 16.63
C GLY A 194 -5.65 13.55 15.27
N TRP A 195 -5.84 14.87 15.26
CA TRP A 195 -6.06 15.71 14.07
C TRP A 195 -5.03 16.80 13.88
N MET A 196 -4.58 17.39 14.99
CA MET A 196 -3.61 18.47 15.03
C MET A 196 -2.20 17.88 15.12
N PRO A 197 -1.27 18.26 14.22
CA PRO A 197 0.11 17.86 14.34
C PRO A 197 0.76 18.50 15.55
N ARG A 198 1.66 17.77 16.20
CA ARG A 198 2.56 18.39 17.17
C ARG A 198 3.47 19.41 16.47
N PRO A 199 3.81 20.54 17.13
CA PRO A 199 4.69 21.55 16.55
C PRO A 199 6.04 20.96 16.14
N ALA A 200 6.57 21.38 15.00
CA ALA A 200 7.87 20.94 14.48
C ALA A 200 9.00 21.17 15.50
N THR A 201 8.94 22.25 16.29
CA THR A 201 9.88 22.52 17.40
C THR A 201 9.94 21.40 18.43
N GLU A 202 8.79 20.78 18.74
CA GLU A 202 8.70 19.66 19.67
C GLU A 202 9.24 18.38 19.04
N VAL A 203 8.85 18.10 17.79
CA VAL A 203 9.33 16.93 17.03
C VAL A 203 10.86 16.96 16.88
N ILE A 204 11.45 18.13 16.63
CA ILE A 204 12.91 18.34 16.58
C ILE A 204 13.57 17.97 17.91
N ALA A 205 12.96 18.38 19.04
CA ALA A 205 13.48 18.11 20.37
C ALA A 205 13.35 16.63 20.77
N THR A 206 12.23 15.98 20.43
CA THR A 206 11.93 14.60 20.85
C THR A 206 12.41 13.54 19.87
N LYS A 207 12.73 13.91 18.61
CA LYS A 207 13.16 13.01 17.53
C LYS A 207 12.16 11.90 17.19
N TYR A 208 10.87 12.11 17.45
CA TYR A 208 9.80 11.20 17.02
C TYR A 208 8.53 11.96 16.67
N GLY A 209 7.69 11.36 15.81
CA GLY A 209 6.45 11.95 15.29
C GLY A 209 5.45 10.92 14.77
N GLU A 210 4.17 11.23 14.89
CA GLU A 210 3.10 10.60 14.14
C GLU A 210 3.05 11.13 12.69
N CYS A 211 2.16 10.59 11.83
CA CYS A 211 2.11 10.93 10.40
C CYS A 211 1.94 12.42 10.13
N LYS A 212 1.10 13.06 10.94
CA LYS A 212 0.83 14.49 10.93
C LYS A 212 2.06 15.32 11.29
N ALA A 213 2.73 14.95 12.38
CA ALA A 213 3.92 15.63 12.88
C ALA A 213 5.11 15.51 11.91
N LEU A 214 5.39 14.32 11.39
CA LEU A 214 6.50 14.12 10.44
C LEU A 214 6.25 14.84 9.11
N SER A 215 5.02 14.80 8.59
CA SER A 215 4.64 15.58 7.40
C SER A 215 4.75 17.08 7.63
N THR A 216 4.40 17.56 8.83
CA THR A 216 4.50 18.98 9.22
C THR A 216 5.96 19.43 9.38
N LEU A 217 6.82 18.60 9.96
CA LEU A 217 8.25 18.87 10.05
C LEU A 217 8.88 18.94 8.66
N MET A 218 8.57 17.97 7.78
CA MET A 218 9.06 17.97 6.41
C MET A 218 8.60 19.23 5.65
N LYS A 219 7.32 19.61 5.80
CA LYS A 219 6.78 20.87 5.25
C LYS A 219 7.58 22.09 5.72
N GLY A 220 7.92 22.16 7.01
CA GLY A 220 8.76 23.22 7.57
C GLY A 220 10.17 23.23 6.97
N MET A 221 10.80 22.06 6.83
CA MET A 221 12.13 21.90 6.22
C MET A 221 12.15 22.38 4.76
N LEU A 222 11.15 21.99 3.96
CA LEU A 222 11.02 22.45 2.58
C LEU A 222 10.76 23.96 2.50
N SER A 223 9.90 24.49 3.38
CA SER A 223 9.62 25.92 3.43
C SER A 223 10.87 26.76 3.74
N ALA A 224 11.76 26.28 4.61
CA ALA A 224 13.01 26.98 4.97
C ALA A 224 13.97 27.20 3.79
N ILE A 225 13.86 26.38 2.74
CA ILE A 225 14.66 26.48 1.51
C ILE A 225 13.84 26.99 0.31
N GLY A 226 12.61 27.46 0.55
CA GLY A 226 11.74 28.04 -0.47
C GLY A 226 11.03 27.04 -1.38
N ILE A 227 10.98 25.74 -1.00
CA ILE A 227 10.21 24.73 -1.74
C ILE A 227 8.78 24.66 -1.18
N GLU A 228 7.80 24.90 -2.05
CA GLU A 228 6.38 24.79 -1.68
C GLU A 228 6.00 23.32 -1.44
N SER A 229 5.20 23.09 -0.40
CA SER A 229 4.62 21.78 -0.11
C SER A 229 3.28 21.91 0.60
N GLN A 230 2.41 20.93 0.39
CA GLN A 230 1.01 20.96 0.82
C GLN A 230 0.72 19.71 1.65
N TYR A 231 0.17 19.95 2.84
CA TYR A 231 -0.23 18.88 3.75
C TYR A 231 -1.41 18.13 3.14
N THR A 232 -1.40 16.80 3.16
CA THR A 232 -2.38 16.00 2.43
C THR A 232 -2.93 14.90 3.32
N LEU A 233 -4.24 14.70 3.31
CA LEU A 233 -4.90 13.56 3.94
C LEU A 233 -5.20 12.45 2.93
N VAL A 234 -4.98 11.20 3.33
CA VAL A 234 -5.16 10.00 2.51
C VAL A 234 -5.76 8.86 3.34
N PHE A 235 -6.49 7.95 2.70
CA PHE A 235 -6.83 6.66 3.30
C PHE A 235 -5.77 5.63 2.90
N ALA A 236 -4.92 5.29 3.86
CA ALA A 236 -3.78 4.40 3.71
C ALA A 236 -4.08 2.97 4.20
N GLY A 237 -3.31 2.01 3.69
CA GLY A 237 -3.43 0.58 3.99
C GLY A 237 -3.98 -0.25 2.82
N ASP A 238 -4.04 -1.56 3.04
CA ASP A 238 -4.36 -2.57 2.01
C ASP A 238 -5.81 -2.49 1.52
N ASP A 239 -6.72 -2.02 2.38
CA ASP A 239 -8.14 -1.88 2.08
C ASP A 239 -8.39 -0.60 1.27
N TYR A 240 -8.20 -0.67 -0.05
CA TYR A 240 -8.55 0.44 -0.92
C TYR A 240 -10.06 0.72 -0.85
N ARG A 241 -10.39 1.90 -0.33
CA ARG A 241 -11.75 2.42 -0.30
C ARG A 241 -11.84 3.63 -1.23
N PRO A 242 -12.61 3.55 -2.33
CA PRO A 242 -12.87 4.72 -3.16
C PRO A 242 -13.48 5.84 -2.32
N LEU A 243 -12.95 7.06 -2.50
CA LEU A 243 -13.50 8.23 -1.84
C LEU A 243 -14.85 8.59 -2.45
N ASP A 244 -15.89 8.77 -1.64
CA ASP A 244 -17.13 9.37 -2.13
C ASP A 244 -16.96 10.88 -2.32
N ARG A 245 -16.57 11.28 -3.53
CA ARG A 245 -16.29 12.68 -3.89
C ARG A 245 -17.49 13.62 -3.70
N GLU A 246 -18.71 13.10 -3.71
CA GLU A 246 -19.94 13.89 -3.58
C GLU A 246 -20.41 14.05 -2.13
N PHE A 247 -19.81 13.32 -1.18
CA PHE A 247 -20.19 13.37 0.22
C PHE A 247 -18.99 13.73 1.13
N PRO A 248 -18.67 15.03 1.26
CA PRO A 248 -17.63 15.51 2.16
C PRO A 248 -17.82 15.03 3.60
N ILE A 249 -16.95 14.18 4.08
CA ILE A 249 -16.86 13.74 5.49
C ILE A 249 -15.44 13.24 5.67
N ASN A 250 -14.93 13.17 6.90
CA ASN A 250 -13.60 12.57 7.05
C ASN A 250 -13.63 11.08 6.67
N GLN A 251 -13.00 10.78 5.54
CA GLN A 251 -12.80 9.43 5.01
C GLN A 251 -11.31 9.06 5.00
N PHE A 252 -10.47 9.82 5.70
CA PHE A 252 -9.01 9.66 5.72
C PHE A 252 -8.54 9.13 7.07
N ASN A 253 -7.42 8.39 7.07
CA ASN A 253 -6.80 7.84 8.28
C ASN A 253 -5.31 8.21 8.41
N HIS A 254 -4.72 8.85 7.40
CA HIS A 254 -3.28 9.09 7.33
C HIS A 254 -2.95 10.46 6.73
N ALA A 255 -1.74 10.95 6.99
CA ALA A 255 -1.24 12.23 6.51
C ALA A 255 0.11 12.08 5.81
N MET A 256 0.24 12.75 4.67
CA MET A 256 1.41 12.76 3.80
C MET A 256 1.68 14.18 3.26
N LEU A 257 2.68 14.33 2.39
CA LEU A 257 3.02 15.63 1.82
C LEU A 257 3.01 15.60 0.28
N ARG A 258 2.32 16.56 -0.33
CA ARG A 258 2.37 16.85 -1.77
C ARG A 258 3.39 17.95 -2.01
N VAL A 259 4.31 17.74 -2.94
CA VAL A 259 5.36 18.73 -3.28
C VAL A 259 5.28 19.01 -4.78
N PRO A 260 4.61 20.11 -5.19
CA PRO A 260 4.63 20.54 -6.57
C PRO A 260 6.02 21.08 -6.93
N LEU A 261 6.69 20.42 -7.87
CA LEU A 261 7.92 20.89 -8.50
C LEU A 261 7.59 21.50 -9.87
N LYS A 262 8.60 21.99 -10.59
CA LYS A 262 8.40 22.69 -11.88
C LYS A 262 7.75 21.81 -12.96
N GLU A 263 8.11 20.55 -13.04
CA GLU A 263 7.70 19.63 -14.12
C GLU A 263 6.78 18.51 -13.63
N GLU A 264 6.73 18.27 -12.32
CA GLU A 264 6.05 17.12 -11.73
C GLU A 264 5.56 17.42 -10.32
N VAL A 265 4.71 16.55 -9.80
CA VAL A 265 4.28 16.55 -8.40
C VAL A 265 4.84 15.29 -7.77
N ILE A 266 5.65 15.45 -6.73
CA ILE A 266 6.12 14.31 -5.94
C ILE A 266 5.35 14.22 -4.63
N TRP A 267 5.17 12.99 -4.17
CA TRP A 267 4.45 12.67 -2.95
C TRP A 267 5.42 12.05 -1.94
N LEU A 268 5.44 12.58 -0.72
CA LEU A 268 6.34 12.13 0.33
C LEU A 268 5.54 11.42 1.42
N GLU A 269 5.81 10.13 1.58
CA GLU A 269 5.25 9.33 2.66
C GLU A 269 6.14 9.43 3.90
N CYS A 270 5.97 10.50 4.67
CA CYS A 270 6.87 10.93 5.74
C CYS A 270 6.95 9.96 6.94
N THR A 271 6.22 8.84 6.93
CA THR A 271 6.31 7.78 7.95
C THR A 271 7.10 6.56 7.51
N ASN A 272 7.46 6.47 6.23
CA ASN A 272 8.31 5.40 5.72
C ASN A 272 9.80 5.76 5.92
N SER A 273 10.60 4.83 6.43
CA SER A 273 12.01 5.05 6.79
C SER A 273 13.04 4.76 5.69
N PHE A 274 12.63 4.25 4.52
CA PHE A 274 13.57 3.71 3.53
C PHE A 274 13.19 3.93 2.06
N LEU A 275 11.92 4.18 1.74
CA LEU A 275 11.48 4.46 0.37
C LEU A 275 11.97 5.84 -0.07
N PRO A 276 12.37 6.01 -1.34
CA PRO A 276 12.85 7.30 -1.86
C PRO A 276 11.72 8.34 -2.01
N ALA A 277 12.12 9.61 -2.13
CA ALA A 277 11.19 10.70 -2.42
C ALA A 277 10.50 10.47 -3.77
N GLY A 278 9.16 10.57 -3.78
CA GLY A 278 8.34 10.35 -4.97
C GLY A 278 7.77 8.94 -5.13
N PHE A 279 8.21 7.97 -4.31
CA PHE A 279 7.69 6.61 -4.33
C PHE A 279 7.07 6.23 -2.98
N SER A 280 5.74 6.19 -2.95
CA SER A 280 4.97 6.07 -1.71
C SER A 280 4.55 4.63 -1.37
N GLY A 281 4.94 3.66 -2.19
CA GLY A 281 4.64 2.24 -2.00
C GLY A 281 3.14 1.90 -2.10
N ASP A 282 2.81 0.66 -1.77
CA ASP A 282 1.45 0.11 -1.81
C ASP A 282 0.53 0.73 -0.74
N PHE A 283 1.12 1.22 0.35
CA PHE A 283 0.43 1.84 1.47
C PHE A 283 -0.45 3.05 1.06
N THR A 284 -0.02 3.85 0.09
CA THR A 284 -0.71 5.09 -0.33
C THR A 284 -0.77 5.33 -1.84
N MET A 285 -0.35 4.38 -2.68
CA MET A 285 -0.48 4.51 -4.14
C MET A 285 -1.95 4.49 -4.60
N ASN A 286 -2.21 5.16 -5.72
CA ASN A 286 -3.50 5.16 -6.41
C ASN A 286 -4.69 5.51 -5.48
N ARG A 287 -4.53 6.50 -4.61
CA ARG A 287 -5.55 6.96 -3.65
C ARG A 287 -6.05 8.35 -4.01
N ASP A 288 -7.35 8.56 -3.90
CA ASP A 288 -7.89 9.92 -3.83
C ASP A 288 -7.45 10.56 -2.50
N VAL A 289 -7.07 11.83 -2.55
CA VAL A 289 -6.52 12.56 -1.40
C VAL A 289 -7.15 13.94 -1.25
N LEU A 290 -7.16 14.46 -0.02
CA LEU A 290 -7.53 15.85 0.26
C LEU A 290 -6.27 16.68 0.51
N VAL A 291 -5.94 17.53 -0.46
CA VAL A 291 -4.82 18.48 -0.39
C VAL A 291 -5.26 19.71 0.39
N VAL A 292 -4.51 20.06 1.44
CA VAL A 292 -4.80 21.19 2.32
C VAL A 292 -3.98 22.41 1.88
N THR A 293 -4.68 23.52 1.64
CA THR A 293 -4.06 24.82 1.35
C THR A 293 -4.58 25.89 2.31
N GLU A 294 -3.92 27.06 2.35
CA GLU A 294 -4.32 28.20 3.19
C GLU A 294 -5.72 28.71 2.88
N LYS A 295 -6.20 28.54 1.64
CA LYS A 295 -7.50 29.06 1.17
C LYS A 295 -8.64 28.05 1.26
N GLY A 296 -8.36 26.83 1.75
CA GLY A 296 -9.24 25.67 1.56
C GLY A 296 -8.61 24.66 0.59
N GLY A 297 -9.08 23.42 0.64
CA GLY A 297 -8.44 22.31 -0.06
C GLY A 297 -9.16 21.84 -1.31
N PHE A 298 -8.54 20.89 -2.00
CA PHE A 298 -9.09 20.23 -3.18
C PHE A 298 -8.75 18.74 -3.18
N LEU A 299 -9.49 17.96 -3.98
CA LEU A 299 -9.21 16.55 -4.18
C LEU A 299 -8.19 16.34 -5.30
N ASP A 300 -7.21 15.48 -5.06
CA ASP A 300 -6.19 15.06 -6.03
C ASP A 300 -6.05 13.52 -5.97
N ARG A 301 -5.10 12.93 -6.69
CA ARG A 301 -4.83 11.49 -6.65
C ARG A 301 -3.33 11.19 -6.62
N THR A 302 -2.90 10.23 -5.81
CA THR A 302 -1.52 9.75 -5.79
C THR A 302 -1.22 8.88 -7.03
N PRO A 303 0.07 8.74 -7.43
CA PRO A 303 0.46 7.94 -8.59
C PRO A 303 0.06 6.47 -8.44
N ASP A 304 -0.23 5.81 -9.56
CA ASP A 304 -0.56 4.38 -9.60
C ASP A 304 0.64 3.46 -9.79
N PHE A 305 1.80 4.03 -10.13
CA PHE A 305 3.06 3.34 -10.40
C PHE A 305 2.93 2.17 -11.39
N ARG A 306 2.08 2.32 -12.41
CA ARG A 306 1.86 1.27 -13.41
C ARG A 306 2.92 1.22 -14.51
N GLU A 307 3.74 2.26 -14.65
CA GLU A 307 4.82 2.25 -15.64
C GLU A 307 5.79 1.08 -15.39
N PRO A 308 6.28 0.40 -16.44
CA PRO A 308 7.10 -0.81 -16.29
C PRO A 308 8.33 -0.66 -15.40
N ALA A 309 8.87 0.56 -15.28
CA ALA A 309 10.05 0.85 -14.47
C ALA A 309 9.81 0.67 -12.96
N TYR A 310 8.57 0.80 -12.49
CA TYR A 310 8.20 0.63 -11.07
C TYR A 310 7.93 -0.82 -10.68
N ASN A 311 7.90 -1.76 -11.62
CA ASN A 311 7.78 -3.17 -11.30
C ASN A 311 8.56 -4.03 -12.29
N SER A 312 9.90 -4.00 -12.17
CA SER A 312 10.78 -4.75 -13.06
C SER A 312 11.77 -5.64 -12.29
N ILE A 313 12.01 -6.83 -12.86
CA ILE A 313 12.96 -7.82 -12.38
C ILE A 313 13.80 -8.26 -13.56
N GLU A 314 15.11 -8.11 -13.46
CA GLU A 314 16.06 -8.63 -14.44
C GLU A 314 17.02 -9.57 -13.72
N THR A 315 17.21 -10.79 -14.22
CA THR A 315 18.15 -11.74 -13.61
C THR A 315 19.00 -12.44 -14.65
N ILE A 316 20.29 -12.55 -14.37
CA ILE A 316 21.25 -13.32 -15.17
C ILE A 316 21.79 -14.45 -14.31
N TYR A 317 21.66 -15.68 -14.79
CA TYR A 317 22.16 -16.89 -14.15
C TYR A 317 23.28 -17.52 -14.99
N ASP A 318 24.37 -17.88 -14.32
CA ASP A 318 25.39 -18.80 -14.82
C ASP A 318 25.28 -20.10 -14.02
N ILE A 319 24.96 -21.19 -14.72
CA ILE A 319 24.61 -22.48 -14.13
C ILE A 319 25.54 -23.56 -14.68
N GLU A 320 26.17 -24.31 -13.77
CA GLU A 320 26.98 -25.48 -14.08
C GLU A 320 26.26 -26.74 -13.58
N LEU A 321 25.68 -27.52 -14.51
CA LEU A 321 25.05 -28.80 -14.21
C LEU A 321 26.09 -29.83 -13.77
N LEU A 322 25.86 -30.39 -12.59
CA LEU A 322 26.69 -31.43 -12.00
C LEU A 322 26.17 -32.81 -12.43
N GLY A 323 27.07 -33.80 -12.46
CA GLY A 323 26.74 -35.17 -12.87
C GLY A 323 25.69 -35.91 -12.03
N ASN A 324 25.29 -35.37 -10.88
CA ASN A 324 24.27 -35.91 -9.97
C ASN A 324 22.86 -35.27 -10.13
N GLY A 325 22.71 -34.27 -11.01
CA GLY A 325 21.46 -33.53 -11.23
C GLY A 325 21.30 -32.26 -10.40
N ASP A 326 22.25 -31.96 -9.51
CA ASP A 326 22.39 -30.65 -8.90
C ASP A 326 23.12 -29.69 -9.85
N ALA A 327 23.22 -28.42 -9.48
CA ALA A 327 23.99 -27.44 -10.24
C ALA A 327 24.71 -26.44 -9.34
N ARG A 328 25.86 -25.91 -9.76
CA ARG A 328 26.41 -24.67 -9.19
C ARG A 328 25.76 -23.47 -9.85
N LEU A 329 25.56 -22.42 -9.08
CA LEU A 329 24.86 -21.21 -9.48
C LEU A 329 25.73 -19.99 -9.19
N LYS A 330 25.78 -19.08 -10.17
CA LYS A 330 26.06 -17.67 -9.94
C LYS A 330 24.93 -16.85 -10.52
N GLY A 331 24.45 -15.87 -9.77
CA GLY A 331 23.35 -15.01 -10.16
C GLY A 331 23.68 -13.54 -10.00
N LEU A 332 23.09 -12.72 -10.86
CA LEU A 332 22.98 -11.28 -10.70
C LEU A 332 21.53 -10.87 -10.97
N SER A 333 20.83 -10.42 -9.93
CA SER A 333 19.45 -9.94 -10.02
C SER A 333 19.39 -8.43 -9.78
N LYS A 334 18.65 -7.71 -10.63
CA LYS A 334 18.28 -6.30 -10.46
C LYS A 334 16.77 -6.22 -10.26
N PHE A 335 16.36 -5.61 -9.16
CA PHE A 335 14.96 -5.38 -8.79
C PHE A 335 14.70 -3.87 -8.80
N SER A 336 13.69 -3.41 -9.55
CA SER A 336 13.35 -1.98 -9.67
C SER A 336 11.90 -1.72 -9.26
N GLY A 337 11.70 -0.74 -8.37
CA GLY A 337 10.41 -0.36 -7.82
C GLY A 337 9.89 -1.35 -6.77
N PHE A 338 8.65 -1.82 -6.88
CA PHE A 338 8.03 -2.71 -5.88
C PHE A 338 8.85 -3.97 -5.52
N PRO A 339 9.46 -4.70 -6.47
CA PRO A 339 10.27 -5.87 -6.16
C PRO A 339 11.50 -5.55 -5.31
N SER A 340 11.94 -4.29 -5.26
CA SER A 340 13.08 -3.83 -4.49
C SER A 340 12.76 -3.66 -3.00
N ILE A 341 11.51 -3.33 -2.67
CA ILE A 341 11.05 -2.93 -1.32
C ILE A 341 11.45 -3.96 -0.26
N ASP A 342 11.16 -5.23 -0.52
CA ASP A 342 11.44 -6.30 0.45
C ASP A 342 12.93 -6.46 0.78
N TYR A 343 13.81 -6.13 -0.17
CA TYR A 343 15.25 -6.22 0.01
C TYR A 343 15.81 -5.01 0.76
N PHE A 344 15.13 -3.85 0.70
CA PHE A 344 15.43 -2.73 1.59
C PHE A 344 15.25 -3.13 3.06
N LEU A 345 14.26 -3.97 3.36
CA LEU A 345 13.93 -4.51 4.68
C LEU A 345 14.72 -5.77 5.07
N LEU A 346 15.63 -6.27 4.23
CA LEU A 346 16.35 -7.53 4.49
C LEU A 346 17.10 -7.51 5.84
N GLU A 347 17.66 -6.37 6.23
CA GLU A 347 18.38 -6.21 7.49
C GLU A 347 17.46 -6.35 8.72
N GLU A 348 16.17 -6.05 8.57
CA GLU A 348 15.17 -6.17 9.63
C GLU A 348 14.67 -7.61 9.79
N ARG A 349 14.98 -8.51 8.83
CA ARG A 349 14.56 -9.93 8.86
C ARG A 349 15.32 -10.80 9.87
N GLY A 350 16.25 -10.23 10.63
CA GLY A 350 16.90 -10.88 11.76
C GLY A 350 18.32 -11.37 11.45
N GLN A 351 18.69 -12.55 11.95
CA GLN A 351 20.05 -13.06 11.82
C GLN A 351 20.33 -13.57 10.39
N GLU A 352 21.60 -13.79 10.09
CA GLU A 352 22.08 -14.20 8.77
C GLU A 352 21.36 -15.45 8.21
N LYS A 353 20.96 -16.39 9.08
CA LYS A 353 20.19 -17.55 8.67
C LYS A 353 18.82 -17.16 8.09
N GLN A 354 18.05 -16.31 8.78
CA GLN A 354 16.74 -15.87 8.32
C GLN A 354 16.83 -15.08 7.00
N LYS A 355 17.89 -14.26 6.86
CA LYS A 355 18.19 -13.57 5.59
C LYS A 355 18.42 -14.57 4.47
N ARG A 356 19.28 -15.57 4.68
CA ARG A 356 19.54 -16.63 3.68
C ARG A 356 18.30 -17.44 3.36
N ASP A 357 17.49 -17.80 4.36
CA ASP A 357 16.25 -18.54 4.14
C ASP A 357 15.26 -17.73 3.28
N TYR A 358 15.20 -16.41 3.48
CA TYR A 358 14.46 -15.50 2.62
C TYR A 358 15.03 -15.48 1.19
N LEU A 359 16.34 -15.24 1.04
CA LEU A 359 16.99 -15.17 -0.27
C LEU A 359 16.89 -16.49 -1.06
N ASN A 360 16.99 -17.63 -0.39
CA ASN A 360 16.81 -18.97 -0.98
C ASN A 360 15.43 -19.14 -1.60
N ARG A 361 14.41 -18.49 -1.02
CA ARG A 361 13.04 -18.53 -1.53
C ARG A 361 12.82 -17.54 -2.67
N GLU A 362 13.48 -16.37 -2.62
CA GLU A 362 13.16 -15.26 -3.52
C GLU A 362 14.04 -15.14 -4.77
N LEU A 363 15.32 -15.52 -4.72
CA LEU A 363 16.29 -15.29 -5.80
C LEU A 363 16.32 -16.38 -6.88
N GLY A 364 15.42 -17.37 -6.82
CA GLY A 364 15.33 -18.42 -7.83
C GLY A 364 14.17 -19.39 -7.59
N GLY A 365 14.23 -20.55 -8.22
CA GLY A 365 13.23 -21.61 -8.02
C GLY A 365 13.54 -22.55 -6.86
N GLY A 366 12.75 -23.61 -6.73
CA GLY A 366 12.94 -24.61 -5.68
C GLY A 366 14.35 -25.23 -5.72
N GLY A 367 14.93 -25.45 -4.53
CA GLY A 367 16.23 -26.12 -4.37
C GLY A 367 17.45 -25.18 -4.30
N VAL A 368 17.28 -23.86 -4.42
CA VAL A 368 18.36 -22.88 -4.26
C VAL A 368 18.89 -22.88 -2.82
N LEU A 369 20.21 -22.97 -2.70
CA LEU A 369 20.96 -22.81 -1.46
C LEU A 369 22.10 -21.81 -1.70
N ILE A 370 21.89 -20.58 -1.24
CA ILE A 370 22.85 -19.47 -1.35
C ILE A 370 23.97 -19.63 -0.32
N HIS A 371 25.20 -19.58 -0.81
CA HIS A 371 26.40 -19.63 -0.02
C HIS A 371 26.95 -18.24 0.27
N ASN A 372 27.04 -17.38 -0.74
CA ASN A 372 27.42 -15.98 -0.56
C ASN A 372 26.51 -15.07 -1.38
N TYR A 373 26.36 -13.83 -0.92
CA TYR A 373 25.68 -12.78 -1.65
C TYR A 373 26.27 -11.42 -1.31
N THR A 374 26.15 -10.49 -2.23
CA THR A 374 26.38 -9.05 -2.04
C THR A 374 25.13 -8.34 -2.49
N LEU A 375 24.68 -7.37 -1.69
CA LEU A 375 23.46 -6.61 -1.94
C LEU A 375 23.81 -5.13 -1.99
N GLU A 376 23.41 -4.48 -3.07
CA GLU A 376 23.59 -3.04 -3.30
C GLU A 376 22.22 -2.38 -3.46
N LYS A 377 21.93 -1.39 -2.62
CA LYS A 377 20.69 -0.59 -2.65
C LYS A 377 21.01 0.77 -3.24
N SER A 378 20.19 1.23 -4.17
CA SER A 378 20.30 2.53 -4.83
C SER A 378 18.92 3.04 -5.23
N ASN A 379 18.86 4.24 -5.78
CA ASN A 379 17.63 4.78 -6.36
C ASN A 379 17.94 5.35 -7.76
N GLU A 380 17.10 5.06 -8.74
CA GLU A 380 17.07 5.73 -10.03
C GLU A 380 15.98 6.80 -9.97
N LYS A 381 16.37 8.03 -9.56
CA LYS A 381 15.43 9.09 -9.17
C LYS A 381 14.48 8.58 -8.06
N GLU A 382 13.17 8.57 -8.27
CA GLU A 382 12.18 8.02 -7.33
C GLU A 382 12.08 6.49 -7.33
N ILE A 383 12.74 5.77 -8.24
CA ILE A 383 12.60 4.31 -8.36
C ILE A 383 13.61 3.62 -7.44
N PRO A 384 13.20 2.91 -6.38
CA PRO A 384 14.15 2.14 -5.56
C PRO A 384 14.69 0.94 -6.35
N VAL A 385 16.00 0.74 -6.31
CA VAL A 385 16.69 -0.32 -7.04
C VAL A 385 17.58 -1.14 -6.11
N THR A 386 17.44 -2.47 -6.17
CA THR A 386 18.32 -3.39 -5.47
C THR A 386 19.00 -4.32 -6.46
N SER A 387 20.32 -4.37 -6.42
CA SER A 387 21.15 -5.32 -7.16
C SER A 387 21.71 -6.37 -6.20
N ILE A 388 21.56 -7.65 -6.54
CA ILE A 388 22.03 -8.77 -5.72
C ILE A 388 22.89 -9.69 -6.57
N SER A 389 24.17 -9.80 -6.23
CA SER A 389 25.06 -10.82 -6.76
C SER A 389 25.15 -11.97 -5.76
N PHE A 390 25.03 -13.22 -6.22
CA PHE A 390 25.00 -14.38 -5.34
C PHE A 390 25.60 -15.62 -6.00
N ASP A 391 26.07 -16.54 -5.17
CA ASP A 391 26.51 -17.87 -5.61
C ASP A 391 26.03 -18.96 -4.64
N GLY A 392 25.91 -20.17 -5.16
CA GLY A 392 25.38 -21.28 -4.39
C GLY A 392 25.23 -22.58 -5.16
N ILE A 393 24.39 -23.45 -4.64
CA ILE A 393 24.02 -24.73 -5.25
C ILE A 393 22.52 -24.75 -5.47
N ILE A 394 22.12 -25.42 -6.55
CA ILE A 394 20.73 -25.77 -6.82
C ILE A 394 20.59 -27.27 -6.67
N GLN A 395 19.78 -27.69 -5.71
CA GLN A 395 19.44 -29.09 -5.55
C GLN A 395 18.40 -29.50 -6.58
N ARG A 396 18.64 -30.60 -7.29
CA ARG A 396 17.69 -31.19 -8.26
C ARG A 396 17.23 -30.19 -9.33
N PHE A 397 18.14 -29.36 -9.85
CA PHE A 397 17.83 -28.35 -10.86
C PHE A 397 17.19 -28.94 -12.13
N GLY A 398 17.66 -30.13 -12.53
CA GLY A 398 17.09 -30.87 -13.65
C GLY A 398 16.54 -32.23 -13.21
N GLN A 399 15.38 -32.60 -13.75
CA GLN A 399 14.89 -33.97 -13.60
C GLN A 399 15.74 -34.90 -14.48
N GLN A 400 16.44 -35.82 -13.82
CA GLN A 400 17.30 -36.80 -14.47
C GLN A 400 16.49 -38.05 -14.83
N THR A 401 16.61 -38.50 -16.08
CA THR A 401 16.19 -39.83 -16.53
C THR A 401 17.40 -40.59 -17.08
N ALA A 402 17.21 -41.85 -17.50
CA ALA A 402 18.29 -42.62 -18.12
C ALA A 402 18.86 -41.94 -19.39
N LYS A 403 18.03 -41.26 -20.18
CA LYS A 403 18.41 -40.69 -21.48
C LYS A 403 18.41 -39.16 -21.53
N ARG A 404 17.72 -38.50 -20.60
CA ARG A 404 17.41 -37.07 -20.66
C ARG A 404 17.69 -36.33 -19.36
N ILE A 405 18.00 -35.05 -19.48
CA ILE A 405 17.87 -34.04 -18.44
C ILE A 405 16.72 -33.12 -18.85
N ILE A 406 15.73 -32.97 -17.99
CA ILE A 406 14.59 -32.07 -18.21
C ILE A 406 14.82 -30.85 -17.33
N LEU A 407 14.98 -29.69 -17.97
CA LEU A 407 15.17 -28.41 -17.29
C LEU A 407 13.91 -27.56 -17.38
N PRO A 408 13.60 -26.78 -16.34
CA PRO A 408 12.56 -25.76 -16.46
C PRO A 408 12.98 -24.71 -17.48
N SER A 409 12.04 -24.21 -18.29
CA SER A 409 12.28 -22.97 -19.06
C SER A 409 12.20 -21.74 -18.18
N HIS A 410 11.36 -21.77 -17.14
CA HIS A 410 11.22 -20.72 -16.15
C HIS A 410 11.38 -21.31 -14.76
N TRP A 411 12.32 -20.79 -13.98
CA TRP A 411 12.74 -21.47 -12.75
C TRP A 411 11.92 -21.05 -11.51
N LYS A 412 11.58 -19.76 -11.39
CA LYS A 412 10.65 -19.26 -10.36
C LYS A 412 9.22 -19.24 -10.91
N LYS A 413 8.21 -19.52 -10.08
CA LYS A 413 6.80 -19.33 -10.47
C LYS A 413 6.43 -17.86 -10.31
N LEU A 414 5.51 -17.38 -11.15
CA LEU A 414 4.87 -16.09 -10.93
C LEU A 414 3.93 -16.18 -9.72
N ASP A 415 4.00 -15.20 -8.82
CA ASP A 415 3.14 -15.07 -7.65
C ASP A 415 2.23 -13.82 -7.79
N PRO A 416 0.95 -13.84 -7.38
CA PRO A 416 0.09 -12.66 -7.45
C PRO A 416 0.64 -11.41 -6.74
N THR A 417 1.44 -11.59 -5.68
CA THR A 417 2.10 -10.49 -4.96
C THR A 417 3.15 -9.76 -5.81
N MET A 418 3.64 -10.38 -6.89
CA MET A 418 4.54 -9.74 -7.85
C MET A 418 3.83 -8.74 -8.78
N LEU A 419 2.51 -8.59 -8.67
CA LEU A 419 1.70 -7.67 -9.47
C LEU A 419 0.95 -6.65 -8.60
N PRO A 420 1.62 -5.88 -7.72
CA PRO A 420 0.94 -4.94 -6.82
C PRO A 420 0.12 -3.88 -7.58
N THR A 421 0.63 -3.43 -8.73
CA THR A 421 -0.03 -2.43 -9.61
C THR A 421 -0.71 -3.06 -10.83
N GLY A 422 -0.69 -4.39 -10.94
CA GLY A 422 -1.19 -5.13 -12.11
C GLY A 422 -0.23 -5.15 -13.31
N THR A 423 0.94 -4.52 -13.22
CA THR A 423 1.97 -4.56 -14.28
C THR A 423 3.21 -5.30 -13.80
N LEU A 424 4.00 -5.90 -14.69
CA LEU A 424 5.32 -6.50 -14.39
C LEU A 424 6.16 -6.58 -15.66
N ASN A 425 7.44 -6.26 -15.56
CA ASN A 425 8.44 -6.55 -16.60
C ASN A 425 9.53 -7.47 -16.03
N TRP A 426 9.46 -8.75 -16.39
CA TRP A 426 10.36 -9.78 -15.87
C TRP A 426 11.21 -10.38 -16.96
N LYS A 427 12.53 -10.25 -16.83
CA LYS A 427 13.51 -10.81 -17.76
C LYS A 427 14.45 -11.74 -17.03
N GLU A 428 14.75 -12.87 -17.66
CA GLU A 428 15.74 -13.81 -17.16
C GLU A 428 16.64 -14.28 -18.29
N GLU A 429 17.94 -14.31 -18.05
CA GLU A 429 18.91 -14.98 -18.92
C GLU A 429 19.61 -16.10 -18.16
N TYR A 430 19.74 -17.26 -18.81
CA TYR A 430 20.45 -18.41 -18.27
C TYR A 430 21.57 -18.79 -19.23
N MET A 431 22.76 -19.01 -18.68
CA MET A 431 23.85 -19.70 -19.36
C MET A 431 24.08 -21.02 -18.65
N ILE A 432 23.69 -22.13 -19.30
CA ILE A 432 23.77 -23.47 -18.72
C ILE A 432 24.92 -24.23 -19.36
N ARG A 433 25.90 -24.61 -18.54
CA ARG A 433 27.01 -25.49 -18.88
C ARG A 433 26.80 -26.83 -18.21
N SER A 434 27.33 -27.89 -18.81
CA SER A 434 27.21 -29.25 -18.29
C SER A 434 28.57 -29.91 -18.24
N GLU A 435 28.88 -30.57 -17.11
CA GLU A 435 30.07 -31.43 -17.02
C GLU A 435 30.03 -32.61 -18.01
N ARG A 436 28.81 -33.02 -18.41
CA ARG A 436 28.57 -34.10 -19.37
C ARG A 436 28.25 -33.56 -20.75
N THR A 437 28.57 -34.34 -21.78
CA THR A 437 28.20 -34.01 -23.15
C THR A 437 26.69 -34.16 -23.32
N VAL A 438 26.02 -33.04 -23.58
CA VAL A 438 24.57 -32.98 -23.78
C VAL A 438 24.26 -32.28 -25.10
N GLU A 439 23.19 -32.70 -25.75
CA GLU A 439 22.62 -31.99 -26.90
C GLU A 439 21.18 -31.57 -26.58
N LEU A 440 20.75 -30.43 -27.13
CA LEU A 440 19.36 -29.99 -27.04
C LEU A 440 18.53 -30.83 -28.04
N GLU A 441 17.48 -31.52 -27.58
CA GLU A 441 16.66 -32.39 -28.45
C GLU A 441 15.85 -31.59 -29.48
N SER A 442 15.57 -30.32 -29.23
CA SER A 442 15.04 -29.36 -30.20
C SER A 442 16.16 -28.42 -30.64
N ASN A 443 16.18 -27.96 -31.90
CA ASN A 443 17.18 -27.01 -32.44
C ASN A 443 17.01 -25.57 -31.88
N GLY A 444 16.80 -25.45 -30.57
CA GLY A 444 16.28 -24.27 -29.92
C GLY A 444 14.75 -24.25 -29.90
N SER A 445 14.21 -23.51 -28.94
CA SER A 445 12.79 -23.21 -28.86
C SER A 445 12.64 -21.71 -29.00
N LYS A 446 11.80 -21.27 -29.93
CA LYS A 446 11.41 -19.86 -30.07
C LYS A 446 9.92 -19.76 -29.87
N ILE A 447 9.53 -19.38 -28.67
CA ILE A 447 8.15 -19.26 -28.24
C ILE A 447 7.83 -17.77 -28.13
N LYS A 448 6.71 -17.38 -28.70
CA LYS A 448 6.13 -16.05 -28.58
C LYS A 448 4.65 -16.20 -28.35
N ILE A 449 4.19 -15.78 -27.18
CA ILE A 449 2.79 -15.72 -26.80
C ILE A 449 2.44 -14.25 -26.65
N GLU A 450 1.37 -13.84 -27.31
CA GLU A 450 0.78 -12.51 -27.16
C GLU A 450 -0.68 -12.75 -26.75
N SER A 451 -1.04 -12.24 -25.58
CA SER A 451 -2.39 -12.32 -25.03
C SER A 451 -2.90 -10.91 -24.73
N GLU A 452 -4.12 -10.79 -24.21
CA GLU A 452 -4.73 -9.50 -23.88
C GLU A 452 -3.95 -8.77 -22.76
N PHE A 453 -3.54 -9.51 -21.73
CA PHE A 453 -2.92 -8.94 -20.51
C PHE A 453 -1.47 -9.33 -20.29
N TYR A 454 -0.86 -10.12 -21.18
CA TYR A 454 0.55 -10.46 -21.08
C TYR A 454 1.18 -10.82 -22.42
N SER A 455 2.49 -10.61 -22.52
CA SER A 455 3.34 -11.18 -23.56
C SER A 455 4.42 -12.04 -22.93
N TYR A 456 4.72 -13.19 -23.54
CA TYR A 456 5.78 -14.09 -23.10
C TYR A 456 6.66 -14.50 -24.27
N ARG A 457 7.97 -14.36 -24.11
CA ARG A 457 8.98 -14.75 -25.08
C ARG A 457 10.00 -15.64 -24.41
N LEU A 458 10.28 -16.77 -25.05
CA LEU A 458 11.33 -17.71 -24.65
C LEU A 458 12.14 -18.07 -25.88
N GLU A 459 13.45 -17.84 -25.80
CA GLU A 459 14.41 -18.27 -26.81
C GLU A 459 15.48 -19.13 -26.15
N SER A 460 15.71 -20.33 -26.68
CA SER A 460 16.84 -21.18 -26.29
C SER A 460 17.73 -21.47 -27.49
N ILE A 461 19.04 -21.36 -27.30
CA ILE A 461 20.03 -21.59 -28.35
C ILE A 461 21.25 -22.31 -27.77
N LEU A 462 21.75 -23.29 -28.52
CA LEU A 462 23.03 -23.93 -28.23
C LEU A 462 24.16 -23.04 -28.77
N THR A 463 25.09 -22.67 -27.90
CA THR A 463 26.28 -21.86 -28.22
C THR A 463 27.54 -22.69 -28.00
N THR A 464 28.72 -22.15 -28.33
CA THR A 464 30.00 -22.78 -28.02
C THR A 464 30.25 -22.91 -26.51
N ASP A 465 29.66 -22.03 -25.71
CA ASP A 465 29.94 -21.89 -24.29
C ASP A 465 28.91 -22.61 -23.41
N GLY A 466 27.86 -23.17 -24.01
CA GLY A 466 26.73 -23.81 -23.31
C GLY A 466 25.38 -23.48 -23.96
N ILE A 467 24.30 -23.72 -23.23
CA ILE A 467 22.94 -23.43 -23.67
C ILE A 467 22.53 -22.07 -23.11
N LYS A 468 22.27 -21.11 -23.99
CA LYS A 468 21.70 -19.82 -23.61
C LYS A 468 20.18 -19.90 -23.66
N ILE A 469 19.53 -19.40 -22.61
CA ILE A 469 18.07 -19.24 -22.54
C ILE A 469 17.77 -17.79 -22.20
N SER A 470 16.84 -17.18 -22.91
CA SER A 470 16.34 -15.83 -22.63
C SER A 470 14.82 -15.88 -22.49
N ASN A 471 14.33 -15.44 -21.33
CA ASN A 471 12.91 -15.29 -21.02
C ASN A 471 12.57 -13.81 -20.86
N GLN A 472 11.41 -13.42 -21.36
CA GLN A 472 10.81 -12.12 -21.12
C GLN A 472 9.30 -12.30 -20.93
N LEU A 473 8.79 -11.86 -19.79
CA LEU A 473 7.38 -11.75 -19.47
C LEU A 473 7.03 -10.29 -19.23
N GLU A 474 6.04 -9.79 -19.94
CA GLU A 474 5.41 -8.50 -19.66
C GLU A 474 3.96 -8.74 -19.29
N VAL A 475 3.50 -8.22 -18.15
CA VAL A 475 2.12 -8.28 -17.69
C VAL A 475 1.56 -6.86 -17.60
N ASN A 476 0.30 -6.69 -18.02
CA ASN A 476 -0.44 -5.45 -17.91
C ASN A 476 -1.94 -5.73 -17.73
N LEU A 477 -2.35 -5.92 -16.48
CA LEU A 477 -3.76 -6.03 -16.08
C LEU A 477 -4.40 -4.65 -15.96
N PRO A 478 -5.71 -4.49 -16.26
CA PRO A 478 -6.42 -3.24 -16.03
C PRO A 478 -6.45 -2.87 -14.54
N THR A 479 -6.60 -1.58 -14.23
CA THR A 479 -6.55 -1.05 -12.85
C THR A 479 -7.67 -1.60 -11.98
N GLU A 480 -8.81 -1.89 -12.60
CA GLU A 480 -10.02 -2.45 -12.00
C GLU A 480 -10.03 -3.98 -11.89
N ALA A 481 -8.94 -4.65 -12.30
CA ALA A 481 -8.85 -6.12 -12.21
C ALA A 481 -9.02 -6.58 -10.75
N SER A 482 -9.96 -7.50 -10.56
CA SER A 482 -10.19 -8.17 -9.28
C SER A 482 -9.01 -9.07 -8.89
N GLN A 483 -8.94 -9.40 -7.60
CA GLN A 483 -7.96 -10.37 -7.10
C GLN A 483 -8.12 -11.75 -7.77
N GLU A 484 -9.36 -12.17 -8.04
CA GLU A 484 -9.64 -13.44 -8.73
C GLU A 484 -9.10 -13.43 -10.18
N GLU A 485 -9.29 -12.32 -10.91
CA GLU A 485 -8.75 -12.17 -12.27
C GLU A 485 -7.22 -12.21 -12.29
N LYS A 486 -6.58 -11.55 -11.32
CA LYS A 486 -5.13 -11.58 -11.14
C LYS A 486 -4.65 -13.02 -10.88
N GLU A 487 -5.27 -13.73 -9.94
CA GLU A 487 -4.91 -15.12 -9.61
C GLU A 487 -5.08 -16.07 -10.80
N LYS A 488 -6.17 -15.92 -11.56
CA LYS A 488 -6.45 -16.70 -12.76
C LYS A 488 -5.43 -16.46 -13.87
N LEU A 489 -5.02 -15.20 -14.07
CA LEU A 489 -3.98 -14.85 -15.05
C LEU A 489 -2.63 -15.47 -14.64
N VAL A 490 -2.24 -15.31 -13.37
CA VAL A 490 -1.00 -15.88 -12.83
C VAL A 490 -0.97 -17.40 -12.98
N ALA A 491 -2.09 -18.08 -12.70
CA ALA A 491 -2.20 -19.53 -12.90
C ALA A 491 -2.02 -19.92 -14.38
N THR A 492 -2.58 -19.13 -15.31
CA THR A 492 -2.47 -19.35 -16.76
C THR A 492 -1.03 -19.19 -17.23
N ILE A 493 -0.34 -18.12 -16.82
CA ILE A 493 1.07 -17.88 -17.17
C ILE A 493 1.97 -19.00 -16.63
N ASN A 494 1.76 -19.42 -15.37
CA ASN A 494 2.50 -20.53 -14.79
C ASN A 494 2.26 -21.87 -15.52
N GLN A 495 1.09 -22.09 -16.11
CA GLN A 495 0.84 -23.25 -16.96
C GLN A 495 1.63 -23.18 -18.27
N GLU A 496 1.75 -22.00 -18.88
CA GLU A 496 2.61 -21.81 -20.07
C GLU A 496 4.08 -22.10 -19.75
N PHE A 497 4.58 -21.65 -18.60
CA PHE A 497 5.94 -21.98 -18.15
C PHE A 497 6.19 -23.49 -18.08
N LEU A 498 5.20 -24.26 -17.60
CA LEU A 498 5.32 -25.72 -17.49
C LEU A 498 5.28 -26.46 -18.83
N LYS A 499 4.62 -25.90 -19.86
CA LYS A 499 4.53 -26.53 -21.19
C LYS A 499 5.86 -26.51 -21.95
N HIS A 500 6.74 -25.57 -21.62
CA HIS A 500 7.92 -25.26 -22.44
C HIS A 500 9.23 -25.74 -21.80
N GLN A 501 9.24 -26.93 -21.20
CA GLN A 501 10.46 -27.52 -20.63
C GLN A 501 11.54 -27.77 -21.69
N LEU A 502 12.81 -27.65 -21.29
CA LEU A 502 13.95 -27.94 -22.15
C LEU A 502 14.40 -29.38 -21.94
N LEU A 503 14.55 -30.11 -23.04
CA LEU A 503 14.97 -31.51 -23.06
C LEU A 503 16.41 -31.61 -23.56
N LEU A 504 17.30 -32.05 -22.70
CA LEU A 504 18.69 -32.34 -23.05
C LEU A 504 18.89 -33.85 -23.16
N ARG A 505 19.39 -34.33 -24.31
CA ARG A 505 19.78 -35.73 -24.48
C ARG A 505 21.20 -35.92 -23.95
N LYS A 506 21.40 -36.97 -23.17
CA LYS A 506 22.73 -37.42 -22.73
C LYS A 506 23.40 -38.14 -23.88
N LEU A 507 24.63 -37.77 -24.21
CA LEU A 507 25.40 -38.39 -25.29
C LEU A 507 26.37 -39.48 -24.80
N ASP A 508 26.48 -39.63 -23.48
CA ASP A 508 27.37 -40.58 -22.80
C ASP A 508 26.65 -41.87 -22.38
#